data_AF-A0A4U0GRQ3-F1
#
_entry.id   AF-A0A4U0GRQ3-F1
#
_cell.length_a   1.000
_cell.length_b   1.000
_cell.length_c   1.000
_cell.angle_alpha   90.00
_cell.angle_beta   90.00
_cell.angle_gamma   90.00
#
_symmetry.space_group_name_H-M   'P 1'
#
loop_
_entity.id
_entity.type
_entity.pdbx_description
1 polymer ?
#
loop_
_entity_poly.entity_id
_entity_poly.type
_entity_poly.pdbx_seq_one_letter_code
_entity_poly.pdbx_strand_id
1 'polypeptide(L)'
;MDKLIKLYPDGGKEMLYFFHKIFPIPRLAMIYVLENTRYEKVKKGKFIRSPLDSTEIIYFIVKGLMRGFIREDGEEITTWISEENNIVGSIRNLGLDVQTEEYIQALEDTLLIAISRSCLDELYDRFPEVNVIGRKVLEVYYRDAEERAYLGRLPSAEKRYRRLALTRRTLFGRVGLKYLASYLGMKKETLCRIRKKLKNI
;
A
#
# COMPACT_ATOMS: atom_id res chain seq x y z
N MET A 1 22.89 14.97 -5.38
CA MET A 1 21.43 14.73 -5.46
C MET A 1 20.72 15.86 -6.21
N ASP A 2 20.94 17.12 -5.81
CA ASP A 2 20.13 18.27 -6.26
C ASP A 2 20.08 18.58 -7.77
N LYS A 3 21.12 18.27 -8.54
CA LYS A 3 21.11 18.49 -10.01
C LYS A 3 20.32 17.44 -10.79
N LEU A 4 20.24 16.20 -10.32
CA LEU A 4 19.41 15.15 -10.93
C LEU A 4 17.94 15.27 -10.50
N ILE A 5 17.71 15.74 -9.27
CA ILE A 5 16.39 15.94 -8.68
C ILE A 5 15.59 17.02 -9.42
N LYS A 6 16.21 18.00 -10.10
CA LYS A 6 15.49 19.05 -10.83
C LYS A 6 14.80 18.59 -12.14
N LEU A 7 15.11 17.40 -12.65
CA LEU A 7 14.68 16.94 -13.98
C LEU A 7 13.37 16.14 -14.00
N TYR A 8 12.77 15.84 -12.84
CA TYR A 8 11.64 14.92 -12.76
C TYR A 8 10.41 15.56 -12.09
N PRO A 9 9.18 15.22 -12.52
CA PRO A 9 7.97 15.69 -11.84
C PRO A 9 7.96 15.18 -10.39
N ASP A 10 7.32 15.94 -9.50
CA ASP A 10 7.62 15.94 -8.06
C ASP A 10 7.51 14.58 -7.35
N GLY A 11 6.71 13.64 -7.87
CA GLY A 11 6.52 12.32 -7.25
C GLY A 11 7.76 11.40 -7.18
N GLY A 12 8.62 11.39 -8.20
CA GLY A 12 9.75 10.45 -8.28
C GLY A 12 10.85 10.78 -7.30
N LYS A 13 10.97 12.08 -6.97
CA LYS A 13 11.89 12.57 -5.93
C LYS A 13 11.51 12.01 -4.58
N GLU A 14 10.22 11.97 -4.27
CA GLU A 14 9.69 11.51 -2.99
C GLU A 14 9.97 10.02 -2.79
N MET A 15 9.75 9.21 -3.84
CA MET A 15 10.09 7.79 -3.85
C MET A 15 11.59 7.54 -3.69
N LEU A 16 12.44 8.22 -4.47
CA LEU A 16 13.89 8.06 -4.36
C LEU A 16 14.42 8.52 -3.01
N TYR A 17 13.89 9.62 -2.47
CA TYR A 17 14.24 10.10 -1.14
C TYR A 17 13.85 9.09 -0.06
N PHE A 18 12.66 8.50 -0.15
CA PHE A 18 12.21 7.45 0.75
C PHE A 18 13.15 6.25 0.73
N PHE A 19 13.46 5.70 -0.46
CA PHE A 19 14.33 4.53 -0.56
C PHE A 19 15.79 4.84 -0.20
N HIS A 20 16.30 6.02 -0.53
CA HIS A 20 17.67 6.42 -0.18
C HIS A 20 17.89 6.52 1.34
N LYS A 21 16.84 6.86 2.10
CA LYS A 21 16.86 6.82 3.57
C LYS A 21 16.94 5.41 4.14
N ILE A 22 16.41 4.42 3.42
CA ILE A 22 16.45 3.00 3.81
C ILE A 22 17.87 2.44 3.61
N PHE A 23 18.44 2.72 2.45
CA PHE A 23 19.82 2.42 2.09
C PHE A 23 20.27 3.32 0.92
N PRO A 24 21.52 3.82 0.89
CA PRO A 24 21.98 4.69 -0.18
C PRO A 24 21.85 4.05 -1.58
N ILE A 25 21.04 4.67 -2.45
CA ILE A 25 20.89 4.25 -3.85
C ILE A 25 22.01 4.84 -4.71
N PRO A 26 22.68 4.04 -5.57
CA PRO A 26 23.63 4.55 -6.55
C PRO A 26 22.99 5.51 -7.56
N ARG A 27 23.76 6.50 -8.03
CA ARG A 27 23.28 7.50 -9.00
C ARG A 27 22.69 6.87 -10.26
N LEU A 28 23.31 5.81 -10.78
CA LEU A 28 22.86 5.11 -11.98
C LEU A 28 21.52 4.40 -11.75
N ALA A 29 21.31 3.78 -10.58
CA ALA A 29 20.04 3.19 -10.22
C ALA A 29 18.93 4.24 -10.10
N MET A 30 19.24 5.42 -9.51
CA MET A 30 18.27 6.53 -9.46
C MET A 30 17.84 6.98 -10.86
N ILE A 31 18.78 7.14 -11.80
CA ILE A 31 18.47 7.54 -13.18
C ILE A 31 17.59 6.46 -13.83
N TYR A 32 18.00 5.20 -13.73
CA TYR A 32 17.26 4.08 -14.31
C TYR A 32 15.81 4.02 -13.78
N VAL A 33 15.60 4.15 -12.46
CA VAL A 33 14.26 4.20 -11.86
C VAL A 33 13.42 5.31 -12.47
N LEU A 34 13.98 6.50 -12.62
CA LEU A 34 13.22 7.65 -13.11
C LEU A 34 12.88 7.56 -14.60
N GLU A 35 13.70 6.88 -15.39
CA GLU A 35 13.49 6.64 -16.82
C GLU A 35 12.52 5.46 -17.09
N ASN A 36 12.43 4.49 -16.17
CA ASN A 36 11.70 3.23 -16.37
C ASN A 36 10.50 3.06 -15.43
N THR A 37 9.99 4.16 -14.85
CA THR A 37 8.78 4.16 -14.03
C THR A 37 7.78 5.19 -14.54
N ARG A 38 6.49 4.98 -14.24
CA ARG A 38 5.41 5.83 -14.74
C ARG A 38 4.60 6.45 -13.61
N TYR A 39 4.24 7.72 -13.77
CA TYR A 39 3.32 8.40 -12.86
C TYR A 39 1.87 8.09 -13.20
N GLU A 40 1.08 7.82 -12.17
CA GLU A 40 -0.36 7.60 -12.33
C GLU A 40 -1.15 8.41 -11.31
N LYS A 41 -2.18 9.09 -11.80
CA LYS A 41 -3.17 9.79 -10.97
C LYS A 41 -4.45 8.97 -10.98
N VAL A 42 -4.89 8.59 -9.80
CA VAL A 42 -6.07 7.75 -9.60
C VAL A 42 -7.08 8.54 -8.81
N LYS A 43 -8.26 8.76 -9.39
CA LYS A 43 -9.34 9.46 -8.71
C LYS A 43 -9.94 8.59 -7.61
N LYS A 44 -10.42 9.23 -6.55
CA LYS A 44 -11.16 8.56 -5.48
C LYS A 44 -12.23 7.61 -6.04
N GLY A 45 -12.24 6.38 -5.55
CA GLY A 45 -13.18 5.32 -5.93
C GLY A 45 -12.80 4.54 -7.18
N LYS A 46 -11.79 4.98 -7.96
CA LYS A 46 -11.30 4.24 -9.13
C LYS A 46 -10.39 3.10 -8.73
N PHE A 47 -10.36 2.08 -9.59
CA PHE A 47 -9.51 0.91 -9.46
C PHE A 47 -8.23 1.10 -10.28
N ILE A 48 -7.10 0.61 -9.78
CA ILE A 48 -5.86 0.48 -10.57
C ILE A 48 -5.62 -0.95 -11.04
N ARG A 49 -6.32 -1.90 -10.42
CA ARG A 49 -6.21 -3.31 -10.73
C ARG A 49 -7.53 -4.03 -10.44
N SER A 50 -7.92 -4.88 -11.37
CA SER A 50 -8.97 -5.88 -11.23
C SER A 50 -8.37 -7.28 -11.36
N PRO A 51 -9.08 -8.34 -10.94
CA PRO A 51 -8.67 -9.73 -11.14
C PRO A 51 -8.32 -10.12 -12.58
N LEU A 52 -8.71 -9.32 -13.57
CA LEU A 52 -8.48 -9.56 -14.99
C LEU A 52 -7.14 -8.98 -15.49
N ASP A 53 -6.43 -8.20 -14.68
CA ASP A 53 -5.17 -7.57 -15.09
C ASP A 53 -3.99 -8.53 -14.90
N SER A 54 -3.44 -9.00 -16.03
CA SER A 54 -2.29 -9.91 -16.07
C SER A 54 -0.94 -9.21 -15.87
N THR A 55 -0.88 -7.88 -15.92
CA THR A 55 0.39 -7.15 -15.80
C THR A 55 0.86 -7.09 -14.35
N GLU A 56 2.04 -7.66 -14.06
CA GLU A 56 2.70 -7.51 -12.76
C GLU A 56 3.29 -6.10 -12.61
N ILE A 57 2.49 -5.20 -12.04
CA ILE A 57 2.90 -3.85 -11.66
C ILE A 57 2.80 -3.74 -10.14
N ILE A 58 3.85 -3.21 -9.52
CA ILE A 58 3.81 -2.69 -8.16
C ILE A 58 3.74 -1.16 -8.21
N TYR A 59 3.15 -0.57 -7.19
CA TYR A 59 2.94 0.86 -7.11
C TYR A 59 3.52 1.41 -5.82
N PHE A 60 4.34 2.45 -5.92
CA PHE A 60 4.68 3.27 -4.77
C PHE A 60 3.63 4.36 -4.59
N ILE A 61 3.04 4.44 -3.39
CA ILE A 61 2.07 5.48 -3.05
C ILE A 61 2.83 6.75 -2.68
N VAL A 62 2.83 7.70 -3.60
CA VAL A 62 3.42 9.02 -3.38
C VAL A 62 2.52 9.85 -2.47
N LYS A 63 1.24 9.92 -2.82
CA LYS A 63 0.21 10.66 -2.08
C LYS A 63 -1.10 9.90 -2.18
N GLY A 64 -1.89 9.85 -1.11
CA GLY A 64 -3.19 9.22 -1.12
C GLY A 64 -3.25 7.94 -0.30
N LEU A 65 -4.35 7.21 -0.50
CA LEU A 65 -4.68 6.04 0.31
C LEU A 65 -5.40 5.01 -0.54
N MET A 66 -4.92 3.77 -0.48
CA MET A 66 -5.40 2.64 -1.27
C MET A 66 -5.93 1.55 -0.35
N ARG A 67 -6.86 0.74 -0.86
CA ARG A 67 -7.24 -0.52 -0.24
C ARG A 67 -7.16 -1.68 -1.23
N GLY A 68 -6.83 -2.85 -0.70
CA GLY A 68 -7.12 -4.14 -1.32
C GLY A 68 -8.40 -4.72 -0.76
N PHE A 69 -9.18 -5.37 -1.59
CA PHE A 69 -10.36 -6.09 -1.16
C PHE A 69 -10.69 -7.25 -2.09
N ILE A 70 -11.40 -8.23 -1.56
CA ILE A 70 -12.03 -9.31 -2.34
C ILE A 70 -13.55 -9.13 -2.32
N ARG A 71 -14.24 -9.82 -3.22
CA ARG A 71 -15.71 -9.90 -3.24
C ARG A 71 -16.15 -11.31 -2.90
N GLU A 72 -16.93 -11.44 -1.85
CA GLU A 72 -17.53 -12.70 -1.40
C GLU A 72 -19.03 -12.48 -1.27
N ASP A 73 -19.86 -13.29 -1.95
CA ASP A 73 -21.33 -13.18 -1.93
C ASP A 73 -21.87 -11.76 -2.21
N GLY A 74 -21.19 -11.00 -3.06
CA GLY A 74 -21.52 -9.61 -3.39
C GLY A 74 -21.08 -8.57 -2.36
N GLU A 75 -20.50 -8.99 -1.23
CA GLU A 75 -19.94 -8.12 -0.21
C GLU A 75 -18.44 -7.88 -0.41
N GLU A 76 -17.98 -6.66 -0.10
CA GLU A 76 -16.57 -6.29 -0.22
C GLU A 76 -15.83 -6.47 1.11
N ILE A 77 -14.86 -7.38 1.13
CA ILE A 77 -14.01 -7.68 2.29
C ILE A 77 -12.66 -7.00 2.09
N THR A 78 -12.39 -5.96 2.88
CA THR A 78 -11.14 -5.20 2.82
C THR A 78 -10.02 -6.00 3.47
N THR A 79 -9.03 -6.40 2.66
CA THR A 79 -7.91 -7.25 3.07
C THR A 79 -6.75 -6.42 3.59
N TRP A 80 -6.53 -5.22 3.05
CA TRP A 80 -5.51 -4.28 3.51
C TRP A 80 -5.85 -2.84 3.14
N ILE A 81 -5.22 -1.91 3.85
CA ILE A 81 -5.26 -0.47 3.60
C ILE A 81 -3.83 0.05 3.68
N SER A 82 -3.39 0.86 2.72
CA SER A 82 -2.04 1.43 2.68
C SER A 82 -2.10 2.91 2.30
N GLU A 83 -1.23 3.69 2.93
CA GLU A 83 -1.12 5.15 2.73
C GLU A 83 0.24 5.50 2.13
N GLU A 84 0.57 6.78 2.05
CA GLU A 84 1.79 7.29 1.47
C GLU A 84 3.06 6.60 1.99
N ASN A 85 4.11 6.59 1.15
CA ASN A 85 5.40 5.96 1.42
C ASN A 85 5.34 4.43 1.59
N ASN A 86 4.33 3.77 1.00
CA ASN A 86 4.23 2.32 0.96
C ASN A 86 4.18 1.81 -0.47
N ILE A 87 4.66 0.57 -0.65
CA ILE A 87 4.48 -0.17 -1.89
C ILE A 87 3.19 -1.01 -1.79
N VAL A 88 2.39 -0.97 -2.85
CA VAL A 88 1.19 -1.81 -3.00
C VAL A 88 1.22 -2.55 -4.33
N GLY A 89 0.57 -3.70 -4.38
CA GLY A 89 0.51 -4.57 -5.55
C GLY A 89 -0.33 -5.80 -5.20
N SER A 90 -0.30 -6.82 -6.05
CA SER A 90 -0.94 -8.10 -5.74
C SER A 90 -0.18 -8.80 -4.61
N ILE A 91 -0.71 -8.69 -3.39
CA ILE A 91 -0.07 -9.20 -2.18
C ILE A 91 0.00 -10.73 -2.19
N ARG A 92 -1.11 -11.36 -2.60
CA ARG A 92 -1.28 -12.81 -2.48
C ARG A 92 -0.40 -13.60 -3.45
N ASN A 93 -0.03 -12.97 -4.55
CA ASN A 93 0.70 -13.61 -5.65
C ASN A 93 2.03 -12.91 -5.90
N LEU A 94 2.60 -12.24 -4.90
CA LEU A 94 3.89 -11.57 -5.08
C LEU A 94 4.94 -12.61 -5.47
N GLY A 95 5.53 -12.47 -6.66
CA GLY A 95 6.50 -13.44 -7.18
C GLY A 95 5.89 -14.68 -7.84
N LEU A 96 4.56 -14.76 -7.94
CA LEU A 96 3.84 -15.88 -8.56
C LEU A 96 3.06 -15.39 -9.79
N ASP A 97 3.26 -16.07 -10.92
CA ASP A 97 2.50 -15.83 -12.15
C ASP A 97 1.12 -16.51 -12.08
N VAL A 98 0.28 -16.02 -11.15
CA VAL A 98 -1.08 -16.53 -10.95
C VAL A 98 -2.09 -15.38 -10.82
N GLN A 99 -3.31 -15.61 -11.31
CA GLN A 99 -4.38 -14.62 -11.23
C GLN A 99 -4.73 -14.28 -9.78
N THR A 100 -5.08 -13.01 -9.55
CA THR A 100 -5.42 -12.50 -8.20
C THR A 100 -6.91 -12.27 -8.10
N GLU A 101 -7.52 -12.66 -6.99
CA GLU A 101 -8.92 -12.33 -6.67
C GLU A 101 -9.07 -10.92 -6.09
N GLU A 102 -7.94 -10.23 -5.87
CA GLU A 102 -7.91 -8.96 -5.17
C GLU A 102 -8.11 -7.77 -6.12
N TYR A 103 -9.02 -6.89 -5.72
CA TYR A 103 -9.24 -5.58 -6.32
C TYR A 103 -8.43 -4.53 -5.56
N ILE A 104 -7.87 -3.56 -6.28
CA ILE A 104 -7.14 -2.44 -5.67
C ILE A 104 -7.84 -1.13 -6.02
N GLN A 105 -8.26 -0.39 -5.00
CA GLN A 105 -9.06 0.84 -5.13
C GLN A 105 -8.46 2.02 -4.37
N ALA A 106 -8.48 3.19 -4.99
CA ALA A 106 -8.16 4.45 -4.35
C ALA A 106 -9.30 4.92 -3.43
N LEU A 107 -9.01 5.17 -2.16
CA LEU A 107 -9.97 5.69 -1.17
C LEU A 107 -10.03 7.22 -1.14
N GLU A 108 -9.04 7.87 -1.74
CA GLU A 108 -8.96 9.30 -2.02
C GLU A 108 -8.19 9.54 -3.32
N ASP A 109 -8.12 10.80 -3.79
CA ASP A 109 -7.32 11.13 -4.97
C ASP A 109 -5.85 10.78 -4.69
N THR A 110 -5.32 9.82 -5.46
CA THR A 110 -4.04 9.18 -5.18
C THR A 110 -3.07 9.42 -6.33
N LEU A 111 -1.81 9.69 -5.99
CA LEU A 111 -0.67 9.75 -6.88
C LEU A 111 0.22 8.53 -6.64
N LEU A 112 0.50 7.81 -7.71
CA LEU A 112 1.28 6.57 -7.70
C LEU A 112 2.47 6.67 -8.64
N ILE A 113 3.50 5.88 -8.36
CA ILE A 113 4.53 5.52 -9.32
C ILE A 113 4.39 4.02 -9.61
N ALA A 114 4.04 3.69 -10.84
CA ALA A 114 3.99 2.35 -11.36
C ALA A 114 5.40 1.86 -11.72
N ILE A 115 5.74 0.69 -11.21
CA ILE A 115 7.01 -0.01 -11.44
C ILE A 115 6.65 -1.38 -12.00
N SER A 116 7.02 -1.65 -13.25
CA SER A 116 6.79 -2.97 -13.84
C SER A 116 7.70 -4.00 -13.18
N ARG A 117 7.29 -5.27 -13.21
CA ARG A 117 8.12 -6.37 -12.75
C ARG A 117 9.48 -6.41 -13.45
N SER A 118 9.50 -6.23 -14.77
CA SER A 118 10.74 -6.20 -15.55
C SER A 118 11.70 -5.10 -15.09
N CYS A 119 11.19 -3.89 -14.81
CA CYS A 119 11.99 -2.78 -14.29
C CYS A 119 12.58 -3.13 -12.92
N LEU A 120 11.79 -3.78 -12.05
CA LEU A 120 12.24 -4.20 -10.74
C LEU A 120 13.30 -5.30 -10.80
N ASP A 121 13.10 -6.32 -11.65
CA ASP A 121 14.06 -7.42 -11.83
C ASP A 121 15.39 -6.90 -12.40
N GLU A 122 15.36 -6.03 -13.42
CA GLU A 122 16.56 -5.38 -13.94
C GLU A 122 17.29 -4.53 -12.88
N LEU A 123 16.55 -3.86 -12.00
CA LEU A 123 17.14 -3.12 -10.89
C LEU A 123 17.85 -4.05 -9.90
N TYR A 124 17.25 -5.19 -9.58
CA TYR A 124 17.86 -6.18 -8.69
C TYR A 124 19.10 -6.83 -9.30
N ASP A 125 19.09 -7.12 -10.59
CA ASP A 125 20.22 -7.75 -11.29
C ASP A 125 21.41 -6.78 -11.42
N ARG A 126 21.13 -5.50 -11.68
CA ARG A 126 22.17 -4.50 -11.98
C ARG A 126 22.71 -3.79 -10.76
N PHE A 127 21.93 -3.67 -9.70
CA PHE A 127 22.25 -2.83 -8.54
C PHE A 127 22.02 -3.59 -7.22
N PRO A 128 23.07 -4.22 -6.64
CA PRO A 128 22.96 -4.97 -5.39
C PRO A 128 22.36 -4.19 -4.21
N GLU A 129 22.55 -2.86 -4.17
CA GLU A 129 21.96 -1.97 -3.17
C GLU A 129 20.44 -2.00 -3.21
N VAL A 130 19.84 -2.18 -4.39
CA VAL A 130 18.39 -2.27 -4.55
C VAL A 130 17.85 -3.57 -3.94
N ASN A 131 18.63 -4.66 -3.92
CA ASN A 131 18.26 -5.87 -3.17
C ASN A 131 18.18 -5.61 -1.66
N VAL A 132 19.11 -4.81 -1.12
CA VAL A 132 19.08 -4.43 0.31
C VAL A 132 17.83 -3.61 0.63
N ILE A 133 17.47 -2.67 -0.25
CA ILE A 133 16.26 -1.86 -0.13
C ILE A 133 15.02 -2.75 -0.22
N GLY A 134 14.94 -3.60 -1.24
CA GLY A 134 13.85 -4.55 -1.44
C GLY A 134 13.62 -5.43 -0.22
N ARG A 135 14.68 -6.00 0.35
CA ARG A 135 14.61 -6.80 1.59
C ARG A 135 14.08 -5.98 2.77
N LYS A 136 14.55 -4.75 2.98
CA LYS A 136 14.07 -3.88 4.07
C LYS A 136 12.61 -3.45 3.88
N VAL A 137 12.19 -3.20 2.65
CA VAL A 137 10.79 -2.92 2.33
C VAL A 137 9.92 -4.15 2.63
N LEU A 138 10.40 -5.35 2.26
CA LEU A 138 9.72 -6.61 2.57
C LEU A 138 9.58 -6.85 4.08
N GLU A 139 10.58 -6.48 4.89
CA GLU A 139 10.48 -6.55 6.36
C GLU A 139 9.37 -5.65 6.93
N VAL A 140 9.22 -4.42 6.42
CA VAL A 140 8.13 -3.52 6.82
C VAL A 140 6.80 -4.13 6.44
N TYR A 141 6.69 -4.60 5.20
CA TYR A 141 5.49 -5.19 4.67
C TYR A 141 5.07 -6.47 5.39
N TYR A 142 6.02 -7.34 5.73
CA TYR A 142 5.77 -8.57 6.49
C TYR A 142 5.24 -8.25 7.89
N ARG A 143 5.77 -7.21 8.54
CA ARG A 143 5.28 -6.74 9.84
C ARG A 143 3.85 -6.20 9.76
N ASP A 144 3.53 -5.47 8.69
CA ASP A 144 2.16 -5.02 8.44
C ASP A 144 1.21 -6.18 8.16
N ALA A 145 1.67 -7.21 7.46
CA ALA A 145 0.90 -8.43 7.21
C ALA A 145 0.65 -9.22 8.51
N GLU A 146 1.67 -9.34 9.36
CA GLU A 146 1.54 -9.93 10.69
C GLU A 146 0.53 -9.16 11.54
N GLU A 147 0.62 -7.83 11.59
CA GLU A 147 -0.31 -6.99 12.35
C GLU A 147 -1.76 -7.17 11.87
N ARG A 148 -1.99 -7.32 10.57
CA ARG A 148 -3.32 -7.66 10.01
C ARG A 148 -3.79 -9.04 10.47
N ALA A 149 -2.91 -10.04 10.43
CA ALA A 149 -3.24 -11.38 10.90
C ALA A 149 -3.52 -11.39 12.41
N TYR A 150 -2.77 -10.63 13.20
CA TYR A 150 -3.00 -10.44 14.63
C TYR A 150 -4.34 -9.77 14.91
N LEU A 151 -4.67 -8.69 14.19
CA LEU A 151 -6.00 -8.06 14.25
C LEU A 151 -7.11 -9.06 13.97
N GLY A 152 -6.97 -9.92 12.96
CA GLY A 152 -7.93 -10.97 12.63
C GLY A 152 -8.12 -12.02 13.75
N ARG A 153 -7.06 -12.33 14.51
CA ARG A 153 -7.10 -13.29 15.63
C ARG A 153 -7.65 -12.71 16.93
N LEU A 154 -7.68 -11.38 17.09
CA LEU A 154 -8.22 -10.76 18.30
C LEU A 154 -9.73 -11.02 18.43
N PRO A 155 -10.21 -11.62 19.53
CA PRO A 155 -11.59 -12.09 19.62
C PRO A 155 -12.61 -10.94 19.76
N SER A 156 -12.21 -9.82 20.36
CA SER A 156 -13.10 -8.69 20.63
C SER A 156 -12.98 -7.59 19.57
N ALA A 157 -14.12 -7.18 19.01
CA ALA A 157 -14.19 -6.02 18.11
C ALA A 157 -13.68 -4.73 18.77
N GLU A 158 -13.89 -4.54 20.08
CA GLU A 158 -13.35 -3.38 20.80
C GLU A 158 -11.82 -3.45 20.91
N LYS A 159 -11.24 -4.64 21.14
CA LYS A 159 -9.78 -4.83 21.15
C LYS A 159 -9.19 -4.55 19.77
N ARG A 160 -9.82 -5.04 18.69
CA ARG A 160 -9.41 -4.75 17.31
C ARG A 160 -9.43 -3.25 17.02
N TYR A 161 -10.49 -2.55 17.41
CA TYR A 161 -10.58 -1.09 17.28
C TYR A 161 -9.46 -0.36 18.03
N ARG A 162 -9.24 -0.69 19.31
CA ARG A 162 -8.21 -0.04 20.14
C ARG A 162 -6.81 -0.29 19.61
N ARG A 163 -6.52 -1.53 19.15
CA ARG A 163 -5.24 -1.86 18.52
C ARG A 163 -5.02 -0.99 17.28
N LEU A 164 -6.02 -0.86 16.40
CA LEU A 164 -5.90 -0.02 15.22
C LEU A 164 -5.73 1.46 15.55
N ALA A 165 -6.44 1.97 16.57
CA ALA A 165 -6.28 3.35 17.03
C ALA A 165 -4.87 3.64 17.56
N LEU A 166 -4.21 2.63 18.13
CA LEU A 166 -2.84 2.72 18.61
C LEU A 166 -1.82 2.60 17.47
N THR A 167 -1.99 1.65 16.55
CA THR A 167 -0.98 1.32 15.53
C THR A 167 -1.13 2.10 14.24
N ARG A 168 -2.35 2.50 13.85
CA ARG A 168 -2.64 3.18 12.58
C ARG A 168 -3.64 4.31 12.73
N ARG A 169 -3.35 5.24 13.64
CA ARG A 169 -4.20 6.41 13.95
C ARG A 169 -4.51 7.27 12.73
N THR A 170 -3.58 7.35 11.77
CA THR A 170 -3.70 8.12 10.52
C THR A 170 -4.90 7.72 9.66
N LEU A 171 -5.35 6.46 9.74
CA LEU A 171 -6.50 5.97 8.98
C LEU A 171 -7.82 6.59 9.46
N PHE A 172 -7.89 7.02 10.72
CA PHE A 172 -9.08 7.61 11.29
C PHE A 172 -9.31 9.01 10.73
N GLY A 173 -10.44 9.22 10.06
CA GLY A 173 -10.80 10.48 9.41
C GLY A 173 -10.53 10.50 7.90
N ARG A 174 -9.61 9.65 7.42
CA ARG A 174 -9.36 9.44 5.98
C ARG A 174 -10.20 8.31 5.41
N VAL A 175 -10.30 7.19 6.15
CA VAL A 175 -10.99 5.98 5.68
C VAL A 175 -12.48 6.02 6.04
N GLY A 176 -13.33 5.76 5.04
CA GLY A 176 -14.77 5.62 5.24
C GLY A 176 -15.11 4.48 6.20
N LEU A 177 -16.09 4.70 7.09
CA LEU A 177 -16.50 3.75 8.13
C LEU A 177 -16.81 2.34 7.62
N LYS A 178 -17.38 2.23 6.40
CA LYS A 178 -17.65 0.94 5.75
C LYS A 178 -16.37 0.13 5.59
N TYR A 179 -15.34 0.73 4.99
CA TYR A 179 -14.06 0.08 4.71
C TYR A 179 -13.26 -0.20 5.98
N LEU A 180 -13.31 0.72 6.95
CA LEU A 180 -12.66 0.52 8.24
C LEU A 180 -13.29 -0.63 9.04
N ALA A 181 -14.62 -0.75 9.02
CA ALA A 181 -15.32 -1.86 9.68
C ALA A 181 -15.01 -3.20 9.01
N SER A 182 -15.03 -3.23 7.67
CA SER A 182 -14.66 -4.39 6.86
C SER A 182 -13.21 -4.83 7.14
N TYR A 183 -12.24 -3.90 7.15
CA TYR A 183 -10.85 -4.17 7.50
C TYR A 183 -10.66 -4.73 8.92
N LEU A 184 -11.50 -4.30 9.87
CA LEU A 184 -11.49 -4.81 11.24
C LEU A 184 -12.31 -6.09 11.44
N GLY A 185 -12.85 -6.68 10.37
CA GLY A 185 -13.69 -7.88 10.45
C GLY A 185 -14.91 -7.67 11.35
N MET A 186 -15.64 -6.58 11.17
CA MET A 186 -16.88 -6.32 11.91
C MET A 186 -17.91 -5.56 11.07
N LYS A 187 -19.18 -5.62 11.49
CA LYS A 187 -20.25 -4.81 10.89
C LYS A 187 -20.05 -3.32 11.18
N LYS A 188 -20.44 -2.44 10.25
CA LYS A 188 -20.34 -0.98 10.38
C LYS A 188 -21.05 -0.47 11.64
N GLU A 189 -22.20 -1.02 11.98
CA GLU A 189 -23.01 -0.68 13.16
C GLU A 189 -22.22 -0.99 14.45
N THR A 190 -21.49 -2.10 14.46
CA THR A 190 -20.63 -2.49 15.59
C THR A 190 -19.51 -1.46 15.79
N LEU A 191 -18.83 -1.06 14.71
CA LEU A 191 -17.80 -0.02 14.76
C LEU A 191 -18.38 1.31 15.26
N CYS A 192 -19.54 1.73 14.76
CA CYS A 192 -20.21 2.96 15.22
C CYS A 192 -20.51 2.93 16.72
N ARG A 193 -21.05 1.81 17.23
CA ARG A 193 -21.35 1.63 18.65
C ARG A 193 -20.09 1.72 19.52
N ILE A 194 -18.99 1.06 19.11
CA ILE A 194 -17.70 1.13 19.81
C ILE A 194 -17.19 2.57 19.84
N ARG A 195 -17.19 3.26 18.70
CA ARG A 195 -16.74 4.66 18.62
C ARG A 195 -17.54 5.58 19.53
N LYS A 196 -18.87 5.41 19.63
CA LYS A 196 -19.74 6.20 20.51
C LYS A 196 -19.43 5.93 21.98
N LYS A 197 -19.26 4.66 22.36
CA LYS A 197 -18.89 4.24 23.72
C LYS A 197 -17.55 4.87 24.15
N LEU A 198 -16.56 4.88 23.27
CA LEU A 198 -15.20 5.35 23.57
C LEU A 198 -15.00 6.87 23.45
N LYS A 199 -15.92 7.59 22.79
CA LYS A 199 -15.94 9.07 22.82
C LYS A 199 -16.53 9.63 24.12
N ASN A 200 -17.28 8.81 24.85
CA ASN A 200 -17.96 9.19 26.09
C ASN A 200 -17.18 8.75 27.35
N ILE A 201 -15.90 8.41 27.18
CA ILE A 201 -14.90 8.13 28.22
C ILE A 201 -13.75 9.09 27.97
#